data_AF-A0A3D3MPS2-F1
#
_entry.id   AF-A0A3D3MPS2-F1
#
_cell.length_a   1.000
_cell.length_b   1.000
_cell.length_c   1.000
_cell.angle_alpha   90.00
_cell.angle_beta   90.00
_cell.angle_gamma   90.00
#
_symmetry.space_group_name_H-M   'P 1'
#
loop_
_entity.id
_entity.type
_entity.pdbx_description
1 polymer ?
#
loop_
_entity_poly.entity_id
_entity_poly.type
_entity_poly.pdbx_seq_one_letter_code
_entity_poly.pdbx_strand_id
1 'polypeptide(L)'
;MIKMKRIISLIELAITIIYIALCTKMSGSLPHSMSCTSYLIPHEIDFSIYILTVIAFVASTLFQGSDKKNRIMVWLMIIGLLDVALSPHYHTSNTFLHYFGGILCCVASIVYVSHKAPKILFIWIPCFIACFIDPPCHLIYQEFTCLLEMVLLNFINGSKISPCP
;
A
#
# COMPACT_ATOMS: atom_id res chain seq x y z
N MET A 1 -19.67 -10.18 4.74
CA MET A 1 -18.77 -9.07 4.38
C MET A 1 -17.34 -9.23 4.92
N ILE A 2 -17.13 -9.50 6.22
CA ILE A 2 -15.79 -9.65 6.83
C ILE A 2 -14.94 -10.73 6.13
N LYS A 3 -15.53 -11.89 5.82
CA LYS A 3 -14.85 -12.97 5.08
C LYS A 3 -14.35 -12.51 3.71
N MET A 4 -15.14 -11.72 2.98
CA MET A 4 -14.76 -11.19 1.66
C MET A 4 -13.59 -10.22 1.76
N LYS A 5 -13.61 -9.27 2.71
CA LYS A 5 -12.51 -8.33 2.91
C LYS A 5 -11.18 -9.03 3.20
N ARG A 6 -11.20 -10.07 4.04
CA ARG A 6 -10.02 -10.88 4.35
C ARG A 6 -9.49 -11.61 3.12
N ILE A 7 -10.37 -12.19 2.30
CA ILE A 7 -9.98 -12.85 1.05
C ILE A 7 -9.31 -11.86 0.10
N ILE A 8 -9.94 -10.70 -0.14
CA ILE A 8 -9.35 -9.64 -1.00
C ILE A 8 -8.00 -9.19 -0.44
N SER A 9 -7.88 -9.02 0.88
CA SER A 9 -6.61 -8.63 1.52
C SER A 9 -5.50 -9.66 1.33
N LEU A 10 -5.83 -10.96 1.40
CA LEU A 10 -4.85 -12.03 1.15
C LEU A 10 -4.45 -12.10 -0.32
N ILE A 11 -5.40 -11.89 -1.23
CA ILE A 11 -5.12 -11.83 -2.67
C ILE A 11 -4.18 -10.66 -2.98
N GLU A 12 -4.47 -9.46 -2.46
CA GLU A 12 -3.61 -8.28 -2.69
C GLU A 12 -2.21 -8.46 -2.11
N LEU A 13 -2.11 -9.02 -0.90
CA LEU A 13 -0.83 -9.34 -0.29
C LEU A 13 -0.04 -10.35 -1.13
N ALA A 14 -0.71 -11.39 -1.64
CA ALA A 14 -0.08 -12.39 -2.50
C ALA A 14 0.37 -11.78 -3.83
N ILE A 15 -0.45 -10.95 -4.48
CA ILE A 15 -0.09 -10.21 -5.69
C ILE A 15 1.17 -9.37 -5.44
N THR A 16 1.20 -8.61 -4.34
CA THR A 16 2.35 -7.77 -3.98
C THR A 16 3.62 -8.59 -3.74
N ILE A 17 3.54 -9.69 -2.99
CA ILE A 17 4.70 -10.56 -2.74
C ILE A 17 5.21 -11.18 -4.04
N ILE A 18 4.31 -11.69 -4.90
CA ILE A 18 4.68 -12.25 -6.21
C ILE A 18 5.32 -11.18 -7.07
N TYR A 19 4.76 -9.97 -7.09
CA TYR A 19 5.29 -8.84 -7.84
C TYR A 19 6.72 -8.49 -7.41
N ILE A 20 6.96 -8.32 -6.11
CA ILE A 20 8.29 -8.05 -5.56
C ILE A 20 9.26 -9.19 -5.89
N ALA A 21 8.84 -10.44 -5.77
CA ALA A 21 9.67 -11.61 -6.06
C ALA A 21 10.07 -11.68 -7.55
N LEU A 22 9.14 -11.41 -8.47
CA LEU A 22 9.43 -11.33 -9.91
C LEU A 22 10.44 -10.22 -10.21
N CYS A 23 10.23 -9.04 -9.65
CA CYS A 23 11.14 -7.91 -9.84
C CYS A 23 12.53 -8.17 -9.28
N THR A 24 12.60 -8.81 -8.11
CA THR A 24 13.87 -9.22 -7.47
C THR A 24 14.60 -10.25 -8.33
N LYS A 25 13.87 -11.22 -8.89
CA LYS A 25 14.45 -12.23 -9.79
C LYS A 25 15.00 -11.61 -11.08
N MET A 26 14.32 -10.60 -11.63
CA MET A 26 14.73 -9.94 -12.87
C MET A 26 15.92 -8.99 -12.68
N SER A 27 15.96 -8.25 -11.56
CA SER A 27 17.03 -7.29 -11.27
C SER A 27 18.23 -7.88 -10.49
N GLY A 28 18.09 -9.10 -9.97
CA GLY A 28 19.13 -9.79 -9.18
C GLY A 28 19.29 -9.26 -7.74
N SER A 29 18.50 -8.29 -7.33
CA SER A 29 18.52 -7.69 -5.99
C SER A 29 17.12 -7.17 -5.63
N LEU A 30 16.88 -6.89 -4.35
CA LEU A 30 15.61 -6.29 -3.94
C LEU A 30 15.52 -4.87 -4.54
N PRO A 31 14.40 -4.48 -5.18
CA PRO A 31 14.30 -3.17 -5.78
C PRO A 31 14.24 -2.08 -4.70
N HIS A 32 14.78 -0.90 -5.01
CA HIS A 32 14.76 0.25 -4.11
C HIS A 32 13.31 0.64 -3.74
N SER A 33 12.39 0.64 -4.70
CA SER A 33 10.94 0.80 -4.52
C SER A 33 10.15 -0.10 -5.46
N MET A 34 8.86 -0.30 -5.20
CA MET A 34 7.94 -0.97 -6.12
C MET A 34 7.83 -0.22 -7.44
N SER A 35 8.03 1.10 -7.45
CA SER A 35 8.02 1.89 -8.68
C SER A 35 9.27 1.78 -9.54
N CYS A 36 10.43 1.38 -8.99
CA CYS A 36 11.64 1.13 -9.80
C CYS A 36 11.44 0.04 -10.86
N THR A 37 10.42 -0.79 -10.68
CA THR A 37 10.08 -1.92 -11.55
C THR A 37 9.57 -1.49 -12.93
N SER A 38 9.03 -0.26 -13.06
CA SER A 38 8.64 0.32 -14.35
C SER A 38 9.82 0.44 -15.32
N TYR A 39 11.06 0.44 -14.80
CA TYR A 39 12.30 0.48 -15.57
C TYR A 39 12.94 -0.90 -15.78
N LEU A 40 12.46 -1.94 -15.08
CA LEU A 40 13.06 -3.27 -15.06
C LEU A 40 12.28 -4.28 -15.90
N ILE A 41 10.95 -4.14 -15.97
CA ILE A 41 10.09 -5.04 -16.71
C ILE A 41 9.86 -4.46 -18.11
N PRO A 42 9.96 -5.26 -19.19
CA PRO A 42 9.77 -4.78 -20.57
C PRO A 42 8.37 -4.21 -20.87
N HIS A 43 7.42 -4.32 -19.93
CA HIS A 43 6.08 -3.78 -20.03
C HIS A 43 5.90 -2.61 -19.06
N GLU A 44 6.09 -1.40 -19.57
CA GLU A 44 6.02 -0.14 -18.82
C GLU A 44 4.73 0.08 -18.03
N ILE A 45 3.65 -0.60 -18.41
CA ILE A 45 2.31 -0.46 -17.82
C ILE A 45 2.11 -1.41 -16.62
N ASP A 46 2.99 -2.39 -16.42
CA ASP A 46 2.83 -3.43 -15.38
C ASP A 46 2.82 -2.83 -13.96
N PHE A 47 3.62 -1.80 -13.72
CA PHE A 47 3.59 -1.06 -12.45
C PHE A 47 2.26 -0.34 -12.25
N SER A 48 1.77 0.39 -13.26
CA SER A 48 0.48 1.08 -13.17
C SER A 48 -0.68 0.09 -12.97
N ILE A 49 -0.66 -1.07 -13.65
CA ILE A 49 -1.64 -2.14 -13.45
C ILE A 49 -1.58 -2.68 -12.02
N TYR A 50 -0.39 -2.92 -11.50
CA TYR A 50 -0.20 -3.32 -10.11
C TYR A 50 -0.81 -2.29 -9.14
N ILE A 51 -0.53 -1.00 -9.32
CA ILE A 51 -1.12 0.03 -8.45
C ILE A 51 -2.66 0.08 -8.58
N LEU A 52 -3.22 -0.22 -9.75
CA LEU A 52 -4.68 -0.35 -9.91
C LEU A 52 -5.26 -1.51 -9.08
N THR A 53 -4.53 -2.61 -8.86
CA THR A 53 -4.97 -3.68 -7.94
C THR A 53 -5.02 -3.17 -6.50
N VAL A 54 -3.99 -2.42 -6.08
CA VAL A 54 -3.94 -1.78 -4.74
C VAL A 54 -5.10 -0.80 -4.57
N ILE A 55 -5.42 0.01 -5.57
CA ILE A 55 -6.58 0.93 -5.55
C ILE A 55 -7.88 0.14 -5.38
N ALA A 56 -8.07 -0.93 -6.15
CA ALA A 56 -9.26 -1.78 -6.04
C ALA A 56 -9.36 -2.43 -4.65
N PHE A 57 -8.24 -2.87 -4.07
CA PHE A 57 -8.16 -3.38 -2.70
C PHE A 57 -8.58 -2.31 -1.67
N VAL A 58 -8.02 -1.11 -1.74
CA VAL A 58 -8.33 0.00 -0.81
C VAL A 58 -9.81 0.37 -0.91
N ALA A 59 -10.31 0.55 -2.13
CA ALA A 59 -11.71 0.90 -2.38
C ALA A 59 -12.68 -0.18 -1.91
N SER A 60 -12.38 -1.46 -2.16
CA SER A 60 -13.29 -2.55 -1.79
C SER A 60 -13.27 -2.88 -0.29
N THR A 61 -12.11 -2.75 0.38
CA THR A 61 -11.94 -3.22 1.76
C THR A 61 -12.04 -2.13 2.81
N LEU A 62 -11.52 -0.93 2.54
CA LEU A 62 -11.45 0.17 3.51
C LEU A 62 -12.60 1.17 3.35
N PHE A 63 -13.09 1.38 2.12
CA PHE A 63 -14.21 2.30 1.87
C PHE A 63 -15.53 1.78 2.45
N GLN A 64 -15.78 0.47 2.34
CA GLN A 64 -17.03 -0.12 2.81
C GLN A 64 -17.06 -0.16 4.35
N GLY A 65 -17.93 0.64 4.96
CA GLY A 65 -18.11 0.68 6.43
C GLY A 65 -17.25 1.71 7.16
N SER A 66 -16.56 2.61 6.44
CA SER A 66 -15.95 3.80 7.04
C SER A 66 -17.00 4.91 7.21
N ASP A 67 -16.94 5.62 8.36
CA ASP A 67 -17.72 6.83 8.59
C ASP A 67 -17.23 7.99 7.71
N LYS A 68 -17.95 9.13 7.73
CA LYS A 68 -17.62 10.29 6.87
C LYS A 68 -16.18 10.80 7.04
N LYS A 69 -15.65 10.81 8.27
CA LYS A 69 -14.28 11.30 8.54
C LYS A 69 -13.25 10.31 7.99
N ASN A 70 -13.46 9.03 8.23
CA ASN A 70 -12.57 7.96 7.78
C ASN A 70 -12.62 7.77 6.26
N ARG A 71 -13.75 8.04 5.60
CA ARG A 71 -13.87 8.03 4.12
C ARG A 71 -12.97 9.06 3.44
N ILE A 72 -12.72 10.21 4.06
CA ILE A 72 -11.81 11.22 3.49
C ILE A 72 -10.40 10.64 3.40
N MET A 73 -9.93 9.94 4.44
CA MET A 73 -8.60 9.31 4.39
C MET A 73 -8.53 8.23 3.31
N VAL A 74 -9.58 7.41 3.13
CA VAL A 74 -9.63 6.42 2.05
C VAL A 74 -9.58 7.08 0.67
N TRP A 75 -10.26 8.21 0.48
CA TRP A 75 -10.15 8.98 -0.76
C TRP A 75 -8.75 9.54 -0.98
N LEU A 76 -8.10 10.07 0.06
CA LEU A 76 -6.72 10.55 -0.04
C LEU A 76 -5.74 9.42 -0.41
N MET A 77 -5.93 8.22 0.15
CA MET A 77 -5.17 7.03 -0.26
C MET A 77 -5.36 6.72 -1.74
N ILE A 78 -6.62 6.69 -2.22
CA ILE A 78 -6.93 6.41 -3.62
C ILE A 78 -6.35 7.48 -4.55
N ILE A 79 -6.47 8.76 -4.20
CA ILE A 79 -5.91 9.86 -4.99
C ILE A 79 -4.38 9.74 -5.05
N GLY A 80 -3.73 9.49 -3.91
CA GLY A 80 -2.28 9.30 -3.88
C GLY A 80 -1.81 8.11 -4.74
N LEU A 81 -2.54 7.00 -4.70
CA LEU A 81 -2.26 5.85 -5.56
C LEU A 81 -2.52 6.14 -7.04
N LEU A 82 -3.54 6.93 -7.39
CA LEU A 82 -3.78 7.36 -8.77
C LEU A 82 -2.63 8.24 -9.28
N ASP A 83 -2.15 9.18 -8.47
CA ASP A 83 -0.99 10.02 -8.81
C ASP A 83 0.25 9.16 -9.08
N VAL A 84 0.50 8.14 -8.26
CA VAL A 84 1.57 7.14 -8.45
C VAL A 84 1.38 6.33 -9.73
N ALA A 85 0.17 5.84 -9.99
CA ALA A 85 -0.14 5.02 -11.17
C ALA A 85 -0.02 5.81 -12.49
N LEU A 86 -0.33 7.10 -12.48
CA LEU A 86 -0.22 8.01 -13.63
C LEU A 86 1.21 8.52 -13.85
N SER A 87 2.12 8.28 -12.91
CA SER A 87 3.52 8.69 -12.97
C SER A 87 4.50 7.51 -12.82
N PRO A 88 4.36 6.43 -13.62
CA PRO A 88 5.22 5.24 -13.48
C PRO A 88 6.69 5.55 -13.77
N HIS A 89 6.96 6.53 -14.65
CA HIS A 89 8.30 6.99 -15.00
C HIS A 89 8.67 8.29 -14.28
N TYR A 90 8.84 8.20 -12.96
CA TYR A 90 9.08 9.37 -12.12
C TYR A 90 10.47 10.01 -12.31
N HIS A 91 11.42 9.37 -12.99
CA HIS A 91 12.75 9.95 -13.28
C HIS A 91 12.78 10.96 -14.45
N THR A 92 11.72 11.10 -15.26
CA THR A 92 11.78 11.91 -16.50
C THR A 92 10.98 13.22 -16.43
N SER A 93 9.73 13.22 -15.95
CA SER A 93 8.88 14.44 -15.97
C SER A 93 7.89 14.59 -14.81
N ASN A 94 7.48 13.49 -14.16
CA ASN A 94 6.42 13.50 -13.15
C ASN A 94 6.91 13.11 -11.75
N THR A 95 8.16 13.42 -11.43
CA THR A 95 8.81 13.12 -10.14
C THR A 95 7.99 13.64 -8.96
N PHE A 96 7.54 14.90 -9.05
CA PHE A 96 6.74 15.52 -8.00
C PHE A 96 5.43 14.77 -7.78
N LEU A 97 4.69 14.46 -8.86
CA LEU A 97 3.40 13.78 -8.78
C LEU A 97 3.54 12.41 -8.13
N HIS A 98 4.58 11.66 -8.50
CA HIS A 98 4.85 10.34 -7.94
C HIS A 98 5.13 10.38 -6.44
N TYR A 99 6.08 11.22 -6.01
CA TYR A 99 6.43 11.32 -4.59
C TYR A 99 5.30 11.92 -3.76
N PHE A 100 4.62 12.94 -4.29
CA PHE A 100 3.44 13.50 -3.64
C PHE A 100 2.37 12.44 -3.43
N GLY A 101 2.06 11.66 -4.46
CA GLY A 101 1.09 10.57 -4.39
C GLY A 101 1.45 9.50 -3.37
N GLY A 102 2.72 9.05 -3.36
CA GLY A 102 3.22 8.07 -2.39
C GLY A 102 3.14 8.57 -0.95
N ILE A 103 3.59 9.81 -0.70
CA ILE A 103 3.52 10.45 0.62
C ILE A 103 2.05 10.62 1.06
N LEU A 104 1.19 11.08 0.16
CA LEU A 104 -0.23 11.29 0.45
C LEU A 104 -0.91 9.97 0.84
N CYS A 105 -0.64 8.89 0.11
CA CYS A 105 -1.16 7.57 0.42
C CYS A 105 -0.67 7.08 1.78
N CYS A 106 0.64 7.15 2.04
CA CYS A 106 1.24 6.68 3.29
C CYS A 106 0.75 7.46 4.51
N VAL A 107 0.70 8.80 4.44
CA VAL A 107 0.21 9.61 5.55
C VAL A 107 -1.28 9.33 5.81
N ALA A 108 -2.09 9.23 4.75
CA ALA A 108 -3.51 8.94 4.88
C ALA A 108 -3.76 7.54 5.47
N SER A 109 -2.95 6.54 5.11
CA SER A 109 -3.06 5.17 5.65
C SER A 109 -2.72 5.14 7.14
N ILE A 110 -1.62 5.78 7.55
CA ILE A 110 -1.20 5.86 8.95
C ILE A 110 -2.29 6.54 9.80
N VAL A 111 -2.82 7.68 9.33
CA VAL A 111 -3.90 8.39 10.04
C VAL A 111 -5.15 7.51 10.12
N TYR A 112 -5.55 6.85 9.04
CA TYR A 112 -6.71 5.96 9.01
C TYR A 112 -6.56 4.78 9.99
N VAL A 113 -5.40 4.11 9.98
CA VAL A 113 -5.09 2.98 10.86
C VAL A 113 -5.03 3.43 12.31
N SER A 114 -4.46 4.62 12.59
CA SER A 114 -4.40 5.20 13.95
C SER A 114 -5.78 5.36 14.59
N HIS A 115 -6.78 5.75 13.80
CA HIS A 115 -8.15 5.93 14.27
C HIS A 115 -8.90 4.61 14.50
N LYS A 116 -8.51 3.52 13.83
CA LYS A 116 -9.24 2.25 13.85
C LYS A 116 -8.59 1.21 14.76
N ALA A 117 -7.29 1.01 14.62
CA ALA A 117 -6.53 0.02 15.36
C ALA A 117 -5.07 0.51 15.52
N PRO A 118 -4.81 1.48 16.43
CA PRO A 118 -3.49 2.12 16.54
C PRO A 118 -2.37 1.14 16.88
N LYS A 119 -2.68 0.00 17.52
CA LYS A 119 -1.71 -1.06 17.81
C LYS A 119 -1.07 -1.66 16.55
N ILE A 120 -1.73 -1.58 15.39
CA ILE A 120 -1.14 -2.04 14.12
C ILE A 120 0.09 -1.20 13.77
N LEU A 121 0.13 0.08 14.15
CA LEU A 121 1.26 0.95 13.83
C LEU A 121 2.59 0.50 14.44
N PHE A 122 2.58 -0.42 15.42
CA PHE A 122 3.81 -1.03 15.92
C PHE A 122 4.57 -1.83 14.85
N ILE A 123 3.94 -2.23 13.74
CA ILE A 123 4.66 -2.87 12.62
C ILE A 123 5.63 -1.90 11.92
N TRP A 124 5.50 -0.59 12.11
CA TRP A 124 6.48 0.37 11.59
C TRP A 124 7.81 0.31 12.34
N ILE A 125 7.85 -0.20 13.58
CA ILE A 125 9.10 -0.39 14.33
C ILE A 125 10.07 -1.31 13.58
N PRO A 126 9.70 -2.57 13.23
CA PRO A 126 10.57 -3.42 12.44
C PRO A 126 10.86 -2.86 11.05
N CYS A 127 9.93 -2.11 10.44
CA CYS A 127 10.19 -1.39 9.19
C CYS A 127 11.34 -0.37 9.34
N PHE A 128 11.32 0.47 10.38
CA PHE A 128 12.39 1.44 10.63
C PHE A 128 13.73 0.76 10.93
N ILE A 129 13.71 -0.35 11.66
CA ILE A 129 14.92 -1.17 11.90
C ILE A 129 15.47 -1.70 10.55
N ALA A 130 14.60 -2.24 9.70
CA ALA A 130 15.00 -2.72 8.37
C ALA A 130 15.55 -1.59 7.49
N CYS A 131 14.91 -0.41 7.47
CA CYS A 131 15.39 0.77 6.75
C CYS A 131 16.77 1.24 7.24
N PHE A 132 17.08 1.06 8.54
CA PHE A 132 18.39 1.39 9.09
C PHE A 132 19.47 0.38 8.71
N ILE A 133 19.12 -0.91 8.64
CA ILE A 133 20.05 -2.00 8.32
C ILE A 133 20.33 -2.07 6.80
N ASP A 134 19.32 -1.85 5.97
CA ASP A 134 19.42 -1.88 4.51
C ASP A 134 18.87 -0.57 3.90
N PRO A 135 19.63 0.54 3.99
CA PRO A 135 19.20 1.85 3.50
C PRO A 135 18.85 1.90 2.01
N PRO A 136 19.54 1.19 1.09
CA PRO A 136 19.15 1.15 -0.32
C PRO A 136 17.73 0.61 -0.57
N CYS A 137 17.16 -0.17 0.36
CA CYS A 137 15.83 -0.77 0.21
C CYS A 137 14.77 -0.12 1.10
N HIS A 138 15.04 1.06 1.67
CA HIS A 138 14.12 1.67 2.64
C HIS A 138 12.72 1.95 2.07
N LEU A 139 12.60 2.39 0.80
CA LEU A 139 11.29 2.68 0.22
C LEU A 139 10.44 1.41 0.04
N ILE A 140 11.02 0.32 -0.48
CA ILE A 140 10.26 -0.94 -0.64
C ILE A 140 9.73 -1.46 0.71
N TYR A 141 10.49 -1.28 1.80
CA TYR A 141 10.00 -1.63 3.14
C TYR A 141 8.85 -0.73 3.59
N GLN A 142 8.94 0.58 3.36
CA GLN A 142 7.87 1.52 3.71
C GLN A 142 6.59 1.26 2.90
N GLU A 143 6.71 1.05 1.59
CA GLU A 143 5.58 0.77 0.71
C GLU A 143 4.92 -0.57 1.07
N PHE A 144 5.71 -1.62 1.33
CA PHE A 144 5.19 -2.90 1.79
C PHE A 144 4.54 -2.80 3.17
N THR A 145 5.13 -2.04 4.10
CA THR A 145 4.57 -1.83 5.44
C THR A 145 3.24 -1.08 5.39
N CYS A 146 3.14 -0.07 4.53
CA CYS A 146 1.91 0.67 4.24
C CYS A 146 0.80 -0.28 3.74
N LEU A 147 1.10 -1.18 2.80
CA LEU A 147 0.13 -2.20 2.38
C LEU A 147 -0.22 -3.15 3.52
N LEU A 148 0.77 -3.61 4.27
CA LEU A 148 0.61 -4.61 5.33
C LEU A 148 -0.29 -4.09 6.46
N GLU A 149 -0.16 -2.83 6.89
CA GLU A 149 -1.05 -2.28 7.91
C GLU A 149 -2.52 -2.27 7.46
N MET A 150 -2.78 -1.94 6.19
CA MET A 150 -4.11 -1.93 5.60
C MET A 150 -4.70 -3.34 5.54
N VAL A 151 -3.88 -4.34 5.17
CA VAL A 151 -4.23 -5.75 5.18
C VAL A 151 -4.58 -6.19 6.60
N LEU A 152 -3.69 -5.97 7.58
CA LEU A 152 -3.88 -6.38 8.97
C LEU A 152 -5.13 -5.75 9.60
N LEU A 153 -5.45 -4.52 9.22
CA LEU A 153 -6.64 -3.83 9.70
C LEU A 153 -7.93 -4.59 9.34
N ASN A 154 -8.01 -5.20 8.15
CA ASN A 154 -9.16 -6.00 7.74
C ASN A 154 -9.30 -7.32 8.52
N PHE A 155 -8.22 -7.81 9.14
CA PHE A 155 -8.28 -8.96 10.04
C PHE A 155 -8.78 -8.59 11.43
N ILE A 156 -8.29 -7.45 11.95
CA ILE A 156 -8.56 -6.99 13.33
C ILE A 156 -9.94 -6.34 13.46
N ASN A 157 -10.39 -5.52 12.51
CA ASN A 157 -11.72 -4.89 12.59
C ASN A 157 -12.89 -5.87 12.42
N GLY A 158 -12.63 -7.11 12.00
CA GLY A 158 -13.65 -8.16 11.92
C GLY A 158 -14.06 -8.76 13.28
N SER A 159 -13.41 -8.40 14.39
CA SER A 159 -13.70 -8.98 15.72
C SER A 159 -14.50 -8.05 16.65
N LYS A 160 -14.68 -6.77 16.31
CA LYS A 160 -15.54 -5.85 17.07
C LYS A 160 -16.92 -5.77 16.42
N ILE A 161 -17.77 -6.74 16.71
CA ILE A 161 -19.22 -6.56 16.62
C ILE A 161 -19.58 -5.61 17.77
N SER A 162 -19.85 -4.35 17.46
CA SER A 162 -20.64 -3.54 18.40
C SER A 162 -22.01 -4.20 18.53
N PRO A 163 -22.54 -4.46 19.74
CA PRO A 163 -23.94 -4.84 19.88
C PRO A 163 -24.78 -3.72 19.26
N CYS A 164 -25.78 -4.07 18.46
CA CYS A 164 -26.75 -3.09 17.97
C CYS A 164 -27.31 -2.28 19.15
N PRO A 165 -27.61 -0.98 18.97
CA PRO A 165 -28.51 -0.28 19.87
C PRO A 165 -29.90 -0.94 19.86
#